data_AF-A0AA87ID25-F1
#
_entry.id   AF-A0AA87ID25-F1
#
_cell.length_a   1.000
_cell.length_b   1.000
_cell.length_c   1.000
_cell.angle_alpha   90.00
_cell.angle_beta   90.00
_cell.angle_gamma   90.00
#
_symmetry.space_group_name_H-M   'P 1'
#
loop_
_entity.id
_entity.type
_entity.pdbx_description
1 polymer ?
#
loop_
_entity_poly.entity_id
_entity_poly.type
_entity_poly.pdbx_seq_one_letter_code
_entity_poly.pdbx_strand_id
1 'polypeptide(L)'
;MEEVAMRIDRRHPKIDTAAFNDVASFLADNAGNITSVKGVADSMRQTKRGISPTTVGEYIAAMRENYLLFRANRYDIKGKAYLQAMEKYYLGDPGFRFWFLGKTSGDLGHRIENVVYLELLRRHRTVHIGKVGSTEVDFYTPDPESDHYYQVSLTVMDEKTLARELHPLQSIDDNHPKTLLTMDRIG
;
A
#
# COMPACT_ATOMS: atom_id res chain seq x y z
N MET A 1 -2.42 -10.46 -18.65
CA MET A 1 -3.06 -10.83 -17.36
C MET A 1 -3.43 -12.30 -17.33
N GLU A 2 -4.17 -12.83 -18.33
CA GLU A 2 -4.30 -14.28 -18.52
C GLU A 2 -2.94 -14.97 -18.55
N GLU A 3 -1.97 -14.37 -19.26
CA GLU A 3 -0.59 -14.83 -19.29
C GLU A 3 0.14 -14.70 -17.93
N VAL A 4 -0.23 -13.73 -17.08
CA VAL A 4 0.33 -13.58 -15.73
C VAL A 4 -0.25 -14.62 -14.79
N ALA A 5 -1.58 -14.80 -14.80
CA ALA A 5 -2.26 -15.86 -14.06
C ALA A 5 -1.76 -17.24 -14.50
N MET A 6 -1.60 -17.47 -15.81
CA MET A 6 -1.06 -18.70 -16.37
C MET A 6 0.43 -18.90 -16.05
N ARG A 7 1.22 -17.82 -15.94
CA ARG A 7 2.62 -17.88 -15.51
C ARG A 7 2.76 -18.15 -14.01
N ILE A 8 1.86 -17.59 -13.20
CA ILE A 8 1.72 -17.88 -11.77
C ILE A 8 1.35 -19.36 -11.58
N ASP A 9 0.33 -19.85 -12.29
CA ASP A 9 -0.10 -21.25 -12.29
C ASP A 9 1.04 -22.20 -12.73
N ARG A 10 1.77 -21.87 -13.81
CA ARG A 10 2.92 -22.69 -14.27
C ARG A 10 4.07 -22.77 -13.28
N ARG A 11 4.35 -21.71 -12.51
CA ARG A 11 5.43 -21.70 -11.51
C ARG A 11 4.99 -22.23 -10.15
N HIS A 12 3.69 -22.18 -9.87
CA HIS A 12 3.06 -22.67 -8.65
C HIS A 12 1.84 -23.54 -9.01
N PRO A 13 2.07 -24.78 -9.50
CA PRO A 13 1.03 -25.67 -10.05
C PRO A 13 -0.02 -26.18 -9.04
N LYS A 14 -0.03 -25.62 -7.83
CA LYS A 14 -0.98 -25.90 -6.75
C LYS A 14 -1.87 -24.69 -6.40
N ILE A 15 -1.81 -23.60 -7.18
CA ILE A 15 -2.64 -22.42 -6.92
C ILE A 15 -4.07 -22.68 -7.38
N ASP A 16 -4.98 -22.75 -6.42
CA ASP A 16 -6.40 -22.59 -6.69
C ASP A 16 -6.62 -21.16 -7.21
N THR A 17 -6.85 -21.05 -8.52
CA THR A 17 -7.00 -19.76 -9.22
C THR A 17 -8.18 -18.96 -8.68
N ALA A 18 -9.25 -19.63 -8.23
CA ALA A 18 -10.42 -18.96 -7.71
C ALA A 18 -10.13 -18.37 -6.32
N ALA A 19 -9.47 -19.15 -5.46
CA ALA A 19 -9.00 -18.67 -4.16
C ALA A 19 -7.96 -17.54 -4.29
N PHE A 20 -7.06 -17.64 -5.28
CA PHE A 20 -6.10 -16.58 -5.59
C PHE A 20 -6.79 -15.27 -5.99
N ASN A 21 -7.79 -15.34 -6.88
CA ASN A 21 -8.53 -14.16 -7.32
C ASN A 21 -9.34 -13.51 -6.20
N ASP A 22 -9.89 -14.28 -5.26
CA ASP A 22 -10.57 -13.73 -4.08
C ASP A 22 -9.60 -12.95 -3.19
N VAL A 23 -8.42 -13.52 -2.92
CA VAL A 23 -7.36 -12.85 -2.15
C VAL A 23 -6.85 -11.60 -2.88
N ALA A 24 -6.67 -11.68 -4.20
CA ALA A 24 -6.22 -10.55 -5.01
C ALA A 24 -7.24 -9.41 -5.01
N SER A 25 -8.53 -9.74 -5.10
CA SER A 25 -9.63 -8.77 -5.04
C SER A 25 -9.69 -8.10 -3.67
N PHE A 26 -9.57 -8.88 -2.60
CA PHE A 26 -9.49 -8.32 -1.25
C PHE A 26 -8.32 -7.34 -1.09
N LEU A 27 -7.13 -7.72 -1.57
CA LEU A 27 -5.94 -6.85 -1.49
C LEU A 27 -6.05 -5.62 -2.39
N ALA A 28 -6.69 -5.73 -3.55
CA ALA A 28 -6.94 -4.60 -4.44
C ALA A 28 -7.94 -3.59 -3.83
N ASP A 29 -8.91 -4.08 -3.06
CA ASP A 29 -9.86 -3.21 -2.35
C ASP A 29 -9.23 -2.56 -1.11
N ASN A 30 -8.31 -3.27 -0.46
CA ASN A 30 -7.57 -2.81 0.71
C ASN A 30 -6.20 -2.20 0.37
N ALA A 31 -5.95 -1.84 -0.89
CA ALA A 31 -4.68 -1.21 -1.28
C ALA A 31 -4.49 0.11 -0.51
N GLY A 32 -3.31 0.30 0.10
CA GLY A 32 -3.03 1.42 1.00
C GLY A 32 -3.51 1.24 2.45
N ASN A 33 -4.30 0.20 2.75
CA ASN A 33 -4.69 -0.12 4.13
C ASN A 33 -3.74 -1.12 4.78
N ILE A 34 -3.63 -1.01 6.10
CA ILE A 34 -2.90 -1.99 6.91
C ILE A 34 -3.55 -3.35 6.76
N THR A 35 -2.79 -4.32 6.27
CA THR A 35 -3.28 -5.66 5.98
C THR A 35 -2.40 -6.70 6.65
N SER A 36 -3.01 -7.61 7.41
CA SER A 36 -2.31 -8.78 7.96
C SER A 36 -2.76 -10.06 7.25
N VAL A 37 -1.83 -11.00 7.06
CA VAL A 37 -2.12 -12.32 6.46
C VAL A 37 -3.28 -13.03 7.19
N LYS A 38 -3.30 -12.92 8.52
CA LYS A 38 -4.40 -13.47 9.33
C LYS A 38 -5.73 -12.76 9.04
N GLY A 39 -5.74 -11.43 8.99
CA GLY A 39 -6.95 -10.66 8.70
C GLY A 39 -7.53 -10.98 7.32
N VAL A 40 -6.67 -11.16 6.32
CA VAL A 40 -7.09 -11.62 4.98
C VAL A 40 -7.71 -13.02 5.07
N ALA A 41 -7.04 -13.98 5.71
CA ALA A 41 -7.56 -15.34 5.87
C ALA A 41 -8.90 -15.38 6.63
N ASP A 42 -9.04 -14.57 7.67
CA ASP A 42 -10.28 -14.43 8.44
C ASP A 42 -11.41 -13.83 7.57
N SER A 43 -11.11 -12.87 6.69
CA SER A 43 -12.07 -12.36 5.71
C SER A 43 -12.51 -13.42 4.70
N MET A 44 -11.59 -14.29 4.24
CA MET A 44 -11.91 -15.36 3.28
C MET A 44 -12.84 -16.42 3.89
N ARG A 45 -12.70 -16.71 5.19
CA ARG A 45 -13.62 -17.62 5.90
C ARG A 45 -15.07 -17.14 5.87
N GLN A 46 -15.29 -15.82 5.86
CA GLN A 46 -16.63 -15.22 5.80
C GLN A 46 -17.25 -15.34 4.41
N THR A 47 -16.44 -15.41 3.35
CA THR A 47 -16.89 -15.46 1.94
C THR A 47 -17.05 -16.89 1.39
N LYS A 48 -17.20 -17.90 2.26
CA LYS A 48 -17.42 -19.35 1.95
C LYS A 48 -16.22 -20.12 1.37
N ARG A 49 -15.04 -19.51 1.23
CA ARG A 49 -13.78 -20.22 0.95
C ARG A 49 -12.83 -20.08 2.14
N GLY A 50 -12.79 -21.09 3.00
CA GLY A 50 -11.83 -21.12 4.09
C GLY A 50 -10.41 -21.28 3.56
N ILE A 51 -9.68 -20.16 3.40
CA ILE A 51 -8.28 -20.16 2.97
C ILE A 51 -7.40 -20.07 4.23
N SER A 52 -6.38 -20.94 4.33
CA SER A 52 -5.46 -20.92 5.48
C SER A 52 -4.53 -19.69 5.43
N PRO A 53 -4.09 -19.14 6.57
CA PRO A 53 -3.11 -18.05 6.58
C PRO A 53 -1.83 -18.37 5.80
N THR A 54 -1.37 -19.62 5.83
CA THR A 54 -0.22 -20.09 5.04
C THR A 54 -0.46 -19.89 3.54
N THR A 55 -1.61 -20.35 3.03
CA THR A 55 -1.98 -20.23 1.61
C THR A 55 -2.14 -18.76 1.20
N VAL A 56 -2.74 -17.93 2.05
CA VAL A 56 -2.81 -16.47 1.81
C VAL A 56 -1.41 -15.87 1.68
N GLY A 57 -0.47 -16.26 2.55
CA GLY A 57 0.92 -15.81 2.48
C GLY A 57 1.60 -16.21 1.16
N GLU A 58 1.38 -17.45 0.70
CA GLU A 58 1.87 -17.93 -0.60
C GLU A 58 1.29 -17.14 -1.77
N TYR A 59 -0.01 -16.81 -1.74
CA TYR A 59 -0.64 -16.00 -2.79
C TYR A 59 -0.13 -14.57 -2.81
N ILE A 60 0.05 -13.94 -1.64
CA ILE A 60 0.68 -12.60 -1.55
C ILE A 60 2.10 -12.65 -2.09
N ALA A 61 2.89 -13.67 -1.75
CA ALA A 61 4.24 -13.84 -2.28
C ALA A 61 4.24 -13.97 -3.81
N ALA A 62 3.38 -14.82 -4.37
CA ALA A 62 3.24 -14.99 -5.82
C ALA A 62 2.81 -13.69 -6.53
N MET A 63 1.89 -12.91 -5.94
CA MET A 63 1.49 -11.60 -6.47
C MET A 63 2.66 -10.62 -6.50
N ARG A 64 3.49 -10.59 -5.44
CA ARG A 64 4.68 -9.73 -5.36
C ARG A 64 5.75 -10.14 -6.37
N GLU A 65 6.03 -11.43 -6.50
CA GLU A 65 6.99 -11.97 -7.47
C GLU A 65 6.61 -11.68 -8.93
N ASN A 66 5.33 -11.41 -9.18
CA ASN A 66 4.80 -11.06 -10.50
C ASN A 66 4.38 -9.60 -10.60
N TYR A 67 4.82 -8.75 -9.67
CA TYR A 67 4.61 -7.29 -9.69
C TYR A 67 3.13 -6.87 -9.71
N LEU A 68 2.22 -7.73 -9.26
CA LEU A 68 0.81 -7.38 -9.06
C LEU A 68 0.64 -6.50 -7.81
N LEU A 69 1.48 -6.74 -6.80
CA LEU A 69 1.51 -6.00 -5.55
C LEU A 69 2.94 -5.64 -5.16
N PHE A 70 3.09 -4.45 -4.60
CA PHE A 70 4.29 -4.03 -3.90
C PHE A 70 3.99 -3.88 -2.42
N ARG A 71 4.97 -4.24 -1.60
CA ARG A 71 4.88 -4.19 -0.13
C ARG A 71 5.55 -2.91 0.35
N ALA A 72 4.81 -2.11 1.11
CA ALA A 72 5.34 -0.97 1.85
C ALA A 72 5.52 -1.38 3.32
N ASN A 73 6.78 -1.48 3.76
CA ASN A 73 7.10 -1.72 5.16
C ASN A 73 6.79 -0.50 6.00
N ARG A 74 6.38 -0.72 7.25
CA ARG A 74 6.24 0.36 8.23
C ARG A 74 7.55 0.54 8.99
N TYR A 75 7.96 1.78 9.15
CA TYR A 75 9.21 2.17 9.79
C TYR A 75 8.93 3.15 10.92
N ASP A 76 9.38 2.83 12.14
CA ASP A 76 9.35 3.77 13.25
C ASP A 76 10.50 4.76 13.08
N ILE A 77 10.17 5.99 12.70
CA ILE A 77 11.15 7.05 12.42
C ILE A 77 11.90 7.43 13.70
N LYS A 78 11.20 7.49 14.85
CA LYS A 78 11.81 7.86 16.14
C LYS A 78 12.61 6.71 16.73
N GLY A 79 12.06 5.49 16.66
CA GLY A 79 12.72 4.26 17.13
C GLY A 79 13.81 3.73 16.19
N LYS A 80 13.90 4.27 14.96
CA LYS A 80 14.80 3.83 13.89
C LYS A 80 14.72 2.33 13.61
N ALA A 81 13.51 1.78 13.62
CA ALA A 81 13.29 0.35 13.55
C ALA A 81 12.14 -0.03 12.61
N TYR A 82 12.28 -1.17 11.93
CA TYR A 82 11.19 -1.76 11.18
C TYR A 82 10.15 -2.33 12.12
N LEU A 83 8.88 -2.00 11.87
CA LEU A 83 7.77 -2.60 12.58
C LEU A 83 7.44 -3.94 11.95
N GLN A 84 7.36 -4.98 12.77
CA GLN A 84 6.99 -6.30 12.30
C GLN A 84 5.47 -6.41 12.14
N ALA A 85 5.04 -7.05 11.05
CA ALA A 85 3.66 -7.23 10.64
C ALA A 85 2.92 -5.92 10.29
N MET A 86 1.65 -6.05 9.91
CA MET A 86 0.76 -4.91 9.59
C MET A 86 1.28 -4.06 8.43
N GLU A 87 1.68 -4.71 7.35
CA GLU A 87 2.17 -4.06 6.13
C GLU A 87 1.04 -3.41 5.35
N LYS A 88 1.39 -2.39 4.55
CA LYS A 88 0.52 -1.89 3.50
C LYS A 88 0.94 -2.50 2.16
N TYR A 89 -0.03 -2.78 1.31
CA TYR A 89 0.20 -3.24 -0.05
C TYR A 89 -0.37 -2.24 -1.03
N TYR A 90 0.38 -1.98 -2.10
CA TYR A 90 -0.05 -1.14 -3.21
C TYR A 90 -0.03 -1.96 -4.50
N LEU A 91 -1.00 -1.72 -5.37
CA LEU A 91 -1.09 -2.38 -6.66
C LEU A 91 0.07 -1.92 -7.55
N GLY A 92 0.66 -2.86 -8.30
CA GLY A 92 1.74 -2.55 -9.24
C GLY A 92 1.30 -1.71 -10.44
N ASP A 93 0.00 -1.76 -10.75
CA ASP A 93 -0.66 -0.91 -11.74
C ASP A 93 -2.03 -0.49 -11.18
N PRO A 94 -2.37 0.80 -11.11
CA PRO A 94 -3.69 1.27 -10.66
C PRO A 94 -4.87 0.67 -11.45
N GLY A 95 -4.64 0.29 -12.71
CA GLY A 95 -5.60 -0.41 -13.57
C GLY A 95 -5.98 -1.81 -13.07
N PHE A 96 -5.12 -2.47 -12.29
CA PHE A 96 -5.45 -3.76 -11.67
C PHE A 96 -6.66 -3.67 -10.75
N ARG A 97 -6.89 -2.51 -10.12
CA ARG A 97 -8.07 -2.33 -9.27
C ARG A 97 -9.37 -2.53 -10.06
N PHE A 98 -9.45 -1.95 -11.26
CA PHE A 98 -10.59 -2.14 -12.15
C PHE A 98 -10.71 -3.59 -12.61
N TRP A 99 -9.59 -4.26 -12.86
CA TRP A 99 -9.60 -5.66 -13.30
C TRP A 99 -10.12 -6.61 -12.22
N PHE A 100 -9.69 -6.44 -10.97
CA PHE A 100 -10.13 -7.29 -9.85
C PHE A 100 -11.52 -6.96 -9.34
N LEU A 101 -11.89 -5.67 -9.29
CA LEU A 101 -13.13 -5.22 -8.62
C LEU A 101 -14.22 -4.74 -9.58
N GLY A 102 -13.91 -4.57 -10.87
CA GLY A 102 -14.80 -3.95 -11.84
C GLY A 102 -15.00 -2.44 -11.62
N LYS A 103 -16.12 -1.91 -12.12
CA LYS A 103 -16.53 -0.50 -11.91
C LYS A 103 -17.09 -0.32 -10.49
N THR A 104 -16.19 -0.13 -9.53
CA THR A 104 -16.56 0.27 -8.18
C THR A 104 -16.19 1.73 -7.93
N SER A 105 -17.12 2.49 -7.32
CA SER A 105 -16.78 3.74 -6.64
C SER A 105 -15.87 3.37 -5.47
N GLY A 106 -14.58 3.69 -5.60
CA GLY A 106 -13.60 3.45 -4.54
C GLY A 106 -13.01 4.79 -4.11
N ASP A 107 -12.41 4.78 -2.93
CA ASP A 107 -11.76 5.95 -2.35
C ASP A 107 -10.69 6.51 -3.32
N LEU A 108 -10.90 7.75 -3.76
CA LEU A 108 -9.99 8.43 -4.67
C LEU A 108 -8.66 8.77 -3.96
N GLY A 109 -8.68 8.98 -2.64
CA GLY A 109 -7.49 9.21 -1.83
C GLY A 109 -6.51 8.04 -1.93
N HIS A 110 -6.97 6.82 -1.62
CA HIS A 110 -6.13 5.62 -1.75
C HIS A 110 -5.62 5.36 -3.17
N ARG A 111 -6.39 5.74 -4.20
CA ARG A 111 -5.94 5.63 -5.60
C ARG A 111 -4.77 6.57 -5.88
N ILE A 112 -4.83 7.81 -5.39
CA ILE A 112 -3.75 8.78 -5.54
C ILE A 112 -2.54 8.32 -4.73
N GLU A 113 -2.73 7.84 -3.50
CA GLU A 113 -1.65 7.26 -2.71
C GLU A 113 -0.94 6.12 -3.46
N ASN A 114 -1.68 5.22 -4.11
CA ASN A 114 -1.07 4.15 -4.90
C ASN A 114 -0.23 4.71 -6.06
N VAL A 115 -0.71 5.75 -6.76
CA VAL A 115 0.04 6.39 -7.85
C VAL A 115 1.31 7.04 -7.30
N VAL A 116 1.20 7.78 -6.20
CA VAL A 116 2.33 8.43 -5.53
C VAL A 116 3.34 7.39 -5.05
N TYR A 117 2.91 6.30 -4.41
CA TYR A 117 3.77 5.21 -3.97
C TYR A 117 4.60 4.64 -5.13
N LEU A 118 3.97 4.35 -6.27
CA LEU A 118 4.67 3.82 -7.44
C LEU A 118 5.66 4.83 -8.01
N GLU A 119 5.32 6.12 -8.02
CA GLU A 119 6.22 7.17 -8.49
C GLU A 119 7.42 7.35 -7.54
N LEU A 120 7.18 7.34 -6.24
CA LEU A 120 8.23 7.38 -5.23
C LEU A 120 9.13 6.15 -5.34
N LEU A 121 8.59 4.95 -5.62
CA LEU A 121 9.40 3.75 -5.79
C LEU A 121 10.26 3.77 -7.08
N ARG A 122 9.85 4.52 -8.10
CA ARG A 122 10.65 4.76 -9.31
C ARG A 122 11.79 5.74 -9.06
N ARG A 123 11.54 6.78 -8.26
CA ARG A 123 12.52 7.83 -7.92
C ARG A 123 13.49 7.39 -6.83
N HIS A 124 12.94 6.75 -5.81
CA HIS A 124 13.61 6.32 -4.61
C HIS A 124 13.57 4.79 -4.57
N ARG A 125 14.72 4.15 -4.37
CA ARG A 125 14.82 2.68 -4.36
C ARG A 125 13.95 2.02 -3.29
N THR A 126 13.64 2.75 -2.23
CA THR A 126 12.95 2.25 -1.04
C THR A 126 11.89 3.24 -0.60
N VAL A 127 10.68 2.73 -0.39
CA VAL A 127 9.55 3.49 0.15
C VAL A 127 8.97 2.72 1.34
N HIS A 128 8.79 3.43 2.44
CA HIS A 128 8.21 2.95 3.69
C HIS A 128 7.01 3.79 4.05
N ILE A 129 6.22 3.28 4.98
CA ILE A 129 5.21 4.03 5.69
C ILE A 129 5.84 4.52 7.00
N GLY A 130 5.84 5.83 7.24
CA GLY A 130 6.57 6.42 8.37
C GLY A 130 5.71 6.51 9.61
N LYS A 131 6.03 5.78 10.69
CA LYS A 131 5.35 5.94 11.98
C LYS A 131 6.09 6.98 12.82
N VAL A 132 5.34 7.95 13.35
CA VAL A 132 5.82 9.01 14.25
C VAL A 132 4.93 9.05 15.49
N GLY A 133 5.36 8.36 16.55
CA GLY A 133 4.56 8.21 17.77
C GLY A 133 3.24 7.48 17.48
N SER A 134 2.10 8.16 17.66
CA SER A 134 0.76 7.64 17.34
C SER A 134 0.28 7.99 15.94
N THR A 135 1.04 8.79 15.18
CA THR A 135 0.69 9.24 13.83
C THR A 135 1.50 8.53 12.76
N GLU A 136 1.04 8.64 11.52
CA GLU A 136 1.65 8.04 10.35
C GLU A 136 1.84 9.11 9.28
N VAL A 137 3.03 9.17 8.70
CA VAL A 137 3.34 9.84 7.44
C VAL A 137 3.14 8.81 6.33
N ASP A 138 2.43 9.19 5.27
CA ASP A 138 2.06 8.24 4.22
C ASP A 138 3.29 7.56 3.62
N PHE A 139 4.31 8.34 3.27
CA PHE A 139 5.57 7.78 2.74
C PHE A 139 6.82 8.39 3.35
N TYR A 140 7.77 7.52 3.64
CA TYR A 140 9.13 7.82 4.05
C TYR A 140 10.09 7.13 3.09
N THR A 141 11.02 7.88 2.52
CA THR A 141 12.05 7.34 1.63
C THR A 141 13.43 7.65 2.20
N PRO A 142 14.13 6.64 2.77
CA PRO A 142 15.48 6.84 3.28
C PRO A 142 16.46 7.09 2.13
N ASP A 143 17.38 8.04 2.32
CA ASP A 143 18.44 8.34 1.34
C ASP A 143 19.75 8.70 2.05
N PRO A 144 20.93 8.33 1.49
CA PRO A 144 22.21 8.65 2.12
C PRO A 144 22.48 10.15 2.30
N GLU A 145 21.95 11.00 1.42
CA GLU A 145 22.16 12.45 1.48
C GLU A 145 21.08 13.14 2.30
N SER A 146 19.81 12.78 2.05
CA SER A 146 18.70 13.35 2.80
C SER A 146 17.47 12.48 2.71
N ASP A 147 16.97 12.03 3.85
CA ASP A 147 15.65 11.42 3.97
C ASP A 147 14.55 12.32 3.38
N HIS A 148 13.46 11.74 2.90
CA HIS A 148 12.29 12.50 2.45
C HIS A 148 11.00 11.95 3.05
N TYR A 149 10.09 12.86 3.38
CA TYR A 149 8.77 12.57 3.93
C TYR A 149 7.69 13.13 3.02
N TYR A 150 6.67 12.32 2.75
CA TYR A 150 5.56 12.69 1.87
C TYR A 150 4.23 12.42 2.56
N GLN A 151 3.37 13.42 2.55
CA GLN A 151 1.95 13.30 2.86
C GLN A 151 1.14 13.49 1.57
N VAL A 152 0.08 12.73 1.40
CA VAL A 152 -0.80 12.75 0.23
C VAL A 152 -2.20 13.06 0.67
N SER A 153 -2.86 13.98 -0.01
CA SER A 153 -4.26 14.28 0.25
C SER A 153 -4.99 14.58 -1.06
N LEU A 154 -6.28 14.24 -1.12
CA LEU A 154 -7.09 14.64 -2.27
C LEU A 154 -7.24 16.17 -2.31
N THR A 155 -7.48 16.79 -1.16
CA THR A 155 -7.66 18.24 -1.02
C THR A 155 -7.28 18.67 0.40
N VAL A 156 -6.66 19.83 0.52
CA VAL A 156 -6.34 20.49 1.80
C VAL A 156 -6.85 21.93 1.85
N MET A 157 -7.84 22.25 1.02
CA MET A 157 -8.45 23.58 0.96
C MET A 157 -9.13 23.98 2.28
N ASP A 158 -9.55 23.00 3.08
CA ASP A 158 -10.03 23.20 4.44
C ASP A 158 -8.86 23.22 5.43
N GLU A 159 -8.75 24.29 6.22
CA GLU A 159 -7.63 24.49 7.17
C GLU A 159 -7.51 23.36 8.20
N LYS A 160 -8.63 22.75 8.63
CA LYS A 160 -8.59 21.63 9.56
C LYS A 160 -7.98 20.40 8.90
N THR A 161 -8.34 20.16 7.64
CA THR A 161 -7.76 19.10 6.81
C THR A 161 -6.26 19.35 6.63
N LEU A 162 -5.85 20.56 6.22
CA LEU A 162 -4.44 20.91 6.10
C LEU A 162 -3.66 20.70 7.41
N ALA A 163 -4.17 21.19 8.54
CA ALA A 163 -3.53 21.02 9.84
C ALA A 163 -3.38 19.54 10.22
N ARG A 164 -4.41 18.73 9.95
CA ARG A 164 -4.39 17.27 10.19
C ARG A 164 -3.34 16.57 9.33
N GLU A 165 -3.27 16.89 8.04
CA GLU A 165 -2.28 16.29 7.11
C GLU A 165 -0.85 16.75 7.42
N LEU A 166 -0.64 17.99 7.87
CA LEU A 166 0.70 18.49 8.21
C LEU A 166 1.21 17.99 9.58
N HIS A 167 0.32 17.62 10.50
CA HIS A 167 0.69 17.26 11.87
C HIS A 167 1.76 16.14 11.97
N PRO A 168 1.66 15.01 11.23
CA PRO A 168 2.70 13.97 11.26
C PRO A 168 4.07 14.48 10.81
N LEU A 169 4.11 15.31 9.76
CA LEU A 169 5.34 15.90 9.22
C LEU A 169 5.99 16.87 10.22
N GLN A 170 5.18 17.71 10.87
CA GLN A 170 5.64 18.66 11.90
C GLN A 170 6.14 17.99 13.17
N SER A 171 5.72 16.74 13.43
CA SER A 171 6.13 15.96 14.61
C SER A 171 7.50 15.29 14.47
N ILE A 172 8.13 15.41 13.29
CA ILE A 172 9.48 14.91 13.00
C ILE A 172 10.47 16.05 13.24
N ASP A 173 11.33 15.86 14.24
CA ASP A 173 12.32 16.85 14.69
C ASP A 173 13.63 16.72 13.90
N ASP A 174 13.56 17.05 12.60
CA ASP A 174 14.72 17.16 11.72
C ASP A 174 14.50 18.21 10.61
N ASN A 175 15.55 18.46 9.83
CA ASN A 175 15.55 19.41 8.71
C ASN A 175 15.46 18.74 7.33
N HIS A 176 15.08 17.47 7.26
CA HIS A 176 14.93 16.77 5.98
C HIS A 176 13.66 17.25 5.23
N PRO A 177 13.65 17.19 3.88
CA PRO A 177 12.51 17.55 3.04
C PRO A 177 11.19 16.87 3.47
N LYS A 178 10.16 17.71 3.61
CA LYS A 178 8.78 17.32 3.95
C LYS A 178 7.86 17.88 2.88
N THR A 179 7.14 17.01 2.17
CA THR A 179 6.32 17.38 1.00
C THR A 179 4.87 16.98 1.21
N LEU A 180 3.94 17.89 0.97
CA LEU A 180 2.50 17.60 0.90
C LEU A 180 2.07 17.63 -0.58
N LEU A 181 1.55 16.51 -1.08
CA LEU A 181 1.05 16.37 -2.45
C LEU A 181 -0.48 16.39 -2.43
N THR A 182 -1.08 17.30 -3.20
CA THR A 182 -2.53 17.40 -3.32
C THR A 182 -3.01 17.51 -4.76
N MET A 183 -4.30 17.21 -4.99
CA MET A 183 -4.95 17.42 -6.29
C MET A 183 -5.58 18.81 -6.42
N ASP A 184 -5.38 19.69 -5.43
CA ASP A 184 -5.91 21.04 -5.45
C ASP A 184 -5.32 21.82 -6.61
N ARG A 185 -6.17 22.60 -7.27
CA ARG A 185 -5.74 23.58 -8.27
C ARG A 185 -5.74 24.94 -7.62
N ILE A 186 -4.56 25.48 -7.36
CA ILE A 186 -4.39 26.86 -6.95
C ILE A 186 -4.40 27.70 -8.23
N GLY A 187 -5.39 28.58 -8.35
CA GLY A 187 -5.61 29.48 -9.48
C GLY A 187 -5.88 30.89 -9.00
#